data_AF-A0A3M6TWU6-F1
#
_entry.id   AF-A0A3M6TWU6-F1
#
_cell.length_a   1.000
_cell.length_b   1.000
_cell.length_c   1.000
_cell.angle_alpha   90.00
_cell.angle_beta   90.00
_cell.angle_gamma   90.00
#
_symmetry.space_group_name_H-M   'P 1'
#
loop_
_entity.id
_entity.type
_entity.pdbx_description
1 polymer ?
#
loop_
_entity_poly.entity_id
_entity_poly.type
_entity_poly.pdbx_seq_one_letter_code
_entity_poly.pdbx_strand_id
1 'polypeptide(L)'
;MEEEHRKILRKHRQVLVRDLEPLKLLNRLDVLGDDDRELVKAKKTRSEQAEELLDMLPRKGDDAFQNFITALYNSSQRFLAEPLIRASGMDESSFLKDEVGMTEEHKRVLRTSSDQFSSMDIKKLLPYLTKVLDEYDKQELQSDQKSNCTKMDQLLTEILPKKGPEAFRYFVKALEIFDSPLAKKIQESGREGSPNDEKSSTHIGSIQETSVYSLKSEVQDILDEQPEVFGKFCKEMDKEIFGNGWKRLFKELGLPAEGESFVEKEPGSHTLNVIKGWISLDGSRATVQTLLDAVNRSQRKDCVRYLLKPLNLGQDNVDSPVNDMTKKFESLSPREVKCFGDLTLDEATRITNKLGQLAINRLRSELEKVPGQNKTSLPEMMLESKNYSIRRYTNLITDGERPSVIKTFRQALPAHKGVIGPLLSPHTFVREIRYSHRRDLTRNLCANDNWKALAEKLGLDNTTIQYLDNRRIENPADEVLRNWEVKAHSTVGKLYDILVELDYPIIADYL
;
A
#
# COMPACT_ATOMS: atom_id res chain seq x y z
N MET A 1 34.97 -6.21 -4.76
CA MET A 1 35.18 -6.82 -3.45
C MET A 1 36.33 -7.79 -3.59
N GLU A 2 37.31 -7.74 -2.69
CA GLU A 2 38.46 -8.67 -2.71
C GLU A 2 38.08 -10.14 -2.52
N GLU A 3 38.89 -11.07 -3.02
CA GLU A 3 38.58 -12.50 -2.97
C GLU A 3 38.60 -13.05 -1.53
N GLU A 4 39.42 -12.50 -0.62
CA GLU A 4 39.40 -12.91 0.80
C GLU A 4 38.06 -12.56 1.46
N HIS A 5 37.52 -11.37 1.20
CA HIS A 5 36.16 -11.00 1.62
C HIS A 5 35.09 -11.96 1.06
N ARG A 6 35.21 -12.37 -0.21
CA ARG A 6 34.31 -13.37 -0.80
C ARG A 6 34.43 -14.74 -0.14
N LYS A 7 35.64 -15.20 0.21
CA LYS A 7 35.86 -16.44 0.97
C LYS A 7 35.24 -16.38 2.37
N ILE A 8 35.38 -15.24 3.06
CA ILE A 8 34.77 -15.03 4.39
C ILE A 8 33.24 -15.11 4.32
N LEU A 9 32.62 -14.46 3.33
CA LEU A 9 31.17 -14.56 3.10
C LEU A 9 30.74 -16.00 2.77
N ARG A 10 31.46 -16.71 1.89
CA ARG A 10 31.17 -18.13 1.58
C ARG A 10 31.26 -19.02 2.82
N LYS A 11 32.27 -18.83 3.68
CA LYS A 11 32.47 -19.60 4.93
C LYS A 11 31.34 -19.38 5.94
N HIS A 12 30.81 -18.17 6.05
CA HIS A 12 29.74 -17.83 7.00
C HIS A 12 28.33 -17.85 6.37
N ARG A 13 28.19 -18.19 5.08
CA ARG A 13 26.92 -18.10 4.32
C ARG A 13 25.77 -18.82 5.02
N GLN A 14 25.97 -20.01 5.58
CA GLN A 14 24.91 -20.74 6.29
C GLN A 14 24.40 -20.02 7.55
N VAL A 15 25.29 -19.42 8.36
CA VAL A 15 24.91 -18.68 9.56
C VAL A 15 24.17 -17.39 9.18
N LEU A 16 24.69 -16.68 8.18
CA LEU A 16 24.05 -15.48 7.65
C LEU A 16 22.65 -15.80 7.08
N VAL A 17 22.50 -16.79 6.20
CA VAL A 17 21.18 -17.18 5.65
C VAL A 17 20.18 -17.62 6.72
N ARG A 18 20.67 -18.22 7.81
CA ARG A 18 19.82 -18.64 8.94
C ARG A 18 19.38 -17.46 9.80
N ASP A 19 20.22 -16.46 10.06
CA ASP A 19 19.98 -15.48 11.13
C ASP A 19 19.84 -14.01 10.64
N LEU A 20 20.20 -13.71 9.39
CA LEU A 20 20.13 -12.38 8.79
C LEU A 20 18.66 -11.94 8.55
N GLU A 21 18.39 -10.67 8.78
CA GLU A 21 17.17 -9.96 8.39
C GLU A 21 17.49 -8.90 7.31
N PRO A 22 17.40 -9.26 6.02
CA PRO A 22 17.84 -8.41 4.92
C PRO A 22 17.08 -7.08 4.84
N LEU A 23 15.75 -7.11 5.07
CA LEU A 23 14.88 -5.94 4.96
C LEU A 23 15.27 -4.80 5.94
N LYS A 24 15.82 -5.13 7.11
CA LYS A 24 16.34 -4.16 8.08
C LYS A 24 17.66 -3.51 7.63
N LEU A 25 18.37 -4.13 6.69
CA LEU A 25 19.68 -3.70 6.20
C LEU A 25 19.60 -2.99 4.84
N LEU A 26 18.61 -3.33 3.98
CA LEU A 26 18.50 -2.77 2.63
C LEU A 26 18.60 -1.24 2.59
N ASN A 27 17.91 -0.55 3.51
CA ASN A 27 17.91 0.91 3.58
C ASN A 27 19.26 1.52 4.01
N ARG A 28 20.17 0.73 4.57
CA ARG A 28 21.49 1.12 5.10
C ARG A 28 22.66 0.64 4.22
N LEU A 29 22.38 -0.02 3.09
CA LEU A 29 23.37 -0.57 2.18
C LEU A 29 23.47 0.30 0.92
N ASP A 30 24.24 1.38 1.01
CA ASP A 30 24.41 2.37 -0.06
C ASP A 30 24.96 1.78 -1.38
N VAL A 31 25.62 0.61 -1.30
CA VAL A 31 26.12 -0.16 -2.45
C VAL A 31 25.03 -0.90 -3.24
N LEU A 32 23.79 -0.91 -2.77
CA LEU A 32 22.63 -1.48 -3.46
C LEU A 32 21.82 -0.35 -4.10
N GLY A 33 21.61 -0.42 -5.41
CA GLY A 33 20.66 0.44 -6.12
C GLY A 33 19.21 0.04 -5.81
N ASP A 34 18.25 0.85 -6.23
CA ASP A 34 16.82 0.58 -5.98
C ASP A 34 16.38 -0.76 -6.60
N ASP A 35 16.85 -1.07 -7.82
CA ASP A 35 16.60 -2.37 -8.47
C ASP A 35 17.09 -3.56 -7.62
N ASP A 36 18.25 -3.43 -6.96
CA ASP A 36 18.80 -4.49 -6.10
C ASP A 36 17.98 -4.67 -4.82
N ARG A 37 17.51 -3.56 -4.25
CA ARG A 37 16.65 -3.56 -3.05
C ARG A 37 15.31 -4.22 -3.37
N GLU A 38 14.74 -3.96 -4.55
CA GLU A 38 13.53 -4.64 -5.02
C GLU A 38 13.76 -6.11 -5.39
N LEU A 39 14.93 -6.49 -5.93
CA LEU A 39 15.29 -7.89 -6.15
C LEU A 39 15.35 -8.69 -4.84
N VAL A 40 15.93 -8.13 -3.77
CA VAL A 40 15.88 -8.77 -2.44
C VAL A 40 14.44 -8.83 -1.93
N LYS A 41 13.69 -7.72 -1.91
CA LYS A 41 12.30 -7.69 -1.41
C LYS A 41 11.37 -8.66 -2.15
N ALA A 42 11.64 -8.94 -3.43
CA ALA A 42 10.83 -9.85 -4.26
C ALA A 42 10.92 -11.33 -3.85
N LYS A 43 11.89 -11.72 -3.01
CA LYS A 43 12.05 -13.09 -2.51
C LYS A 43 11.06 -13.38 -1.38
N LYS A 44 10.52 -14.60 -1.35
CA LYS A 44 9.33 -14.98 -0.57
C LYS A 44 9.65 -15.25 0.90
N THR A 45 10.82 -15.85 1.18
CA THR A 45 11.26 -16.15 2.55
C THR A 45 12.47 -15.30 2.96
N ARG A 46 12.60 -15.01 4.26
CA ARG A 46 13.76 -14.28 4.81
C ARG A 46 15.11 -14.91 4.42
N SER A 47 15.17 -16.24 4.34
CA SER A 47 16.38 -16.95 3.93
C SER A 47 16.67 -16.83 2.43
N GLU A 48 15.67 -16.86 1.55
CA GLU A 48 15.85 -16.52 0.13
C GLU A 48 16.28 -15.05 -0.07
N GLN A 49 15.69 -14.13 0.71
CA GLN A 49 16.10 -12.71 0.73
C GLN A 49 17.57 -12.59 1.16
N ALA A 50 18.02 -13.40 2.12
CA ALA A 50 19.39 -13.41 2.60
C ALA A 50 20.36 -14.01 1.58
N GLU A 51 19.99 -15.11 0.89
CA GLU A 51 20.79 -15.67 -0.19
C GLU A 51 20.93 -14.69 -1.37
N GLU A 52 19.84 -14.07 -1.82
CA GLU A 52 19.88 -13.10 -2.92
C GLU A 52 20.80 -11.91 -2.58
N LEU A 53 20.68 -11.37 -1.35
CA LEU A 53 21.55 -10.31 -0.87
C LEU A 53 23.03 -10.73 -0.86
N LEU A 54 23.35 -11.92 -0.33
CA LEU A 54 24.71 -12.45 -0.24
C LEU A 54 25.31 -12.81 -1.61
N ASP A 55 24.48 -13.17 -2.59
CA ASP A 55 24.93 -13.49 -3.96
C ASP A 55 25.10 -12.26 -4.84
N MET A 56 24.44 -11.14 -4.50
CA MET A 56 24.64 -9.83 -5.15
C MET A 56 25.84 -9.07 -4.60
N LEU A 57 26.05 -9.05 -3.27
CA LEU A 57 27.13 -8.28 -2.60
C LEU A 57 28.53 -8.42 -3.25
N PRO A 58 29.03 -9.62 -3.63
CA PRO A 58 30.33 -9.80 -4.28
C PRO A 58 30.51 -9.06 -5.62
N ARG A 59 29.41 -8.59 -6.23
CA ARG A 59 29.33 -7.92 -7.54
C ARG A 59 29.21 -6.39 -7.42
N LYS A 60 29.08 -5.83 -6.21
CA LYS A 60 28.72 -4.41 -5.96
C LYS A 60 29.91 -3.48 -5.65
N GLY A 61 31.08 -3.76 -6.23
CA GLY A 61 32.29 -2.96 -6.02
C GLY A 61 33.12 -3.40 -4.81
N ASP A 62 34.18 -2.67 -4.50
CA ASP A 62 35.19 -3.05 -3.50
C ASP A 62 34.74 -2.79 -2.06
N ASP A 63 34.09 -1.65 -1.82
CA ASP A 63 33.57 -1.24 -0.51
C ASP A 63 32.34 -2.03 -0.04
N ALA A 64 31.78 -2.90 -0.89
CA ALA A 64 30.56 -3.66 -0.61
C ALA A 64 30.66 -4.54 0.65
N PHE A 65 31.85 -5.04 0.98
CA PHE A 65 32.06 -5.83 2.20
C PHE A 65 32.08 -4.96 3.46
N GLN A 66 32.79 -3.83 3.43
CA GLN A 66 32.84 -2.89 4.56
C GLN A 66 31.48 -2.24 4.81
N ASN A 67 30.76 -1.82 3.76
CA ASN A 67 29.41 -1.28 3.89
C ASN A 67 28.42 -2.33 4.41
N PHE A 68 28.57 -3.61 4.06
CA PHE A 68 27.77 -4.69 4.64
C PHE A 68 28.03 -4.89 6.13
N ILE A 69 29.29 -4.92 6.57
CA ILE A 69 29.65 -4.99 7.99
C ILE A 69 29.15 -3.75 8.75
N THR A 70 29.34 -2.55 8.19
CA THR A 70 28.86 -1.28 8.77
C THR A 70 27.34 -1.30 8.96
N ALA A 71 26.58 -1.77 7.96
CA ALA A 71 25.12 -1.88 8.04
C ALA A 71 24.67 -2.90 9.09
N LEU A 72 25.37 -4.04 9.21
CA LEU A 72 25.11 -5.04 10.26
C LEU A 72 25.38 -4.49 11.65
N TYR A 73 26.57 -3.91 11.86
CA TYR A 73 27.06 -3.41 13.14
C TYR A 73 26.20 -2.25 13.68
N ASN A 74 25.78 -1.34 12.80
CA ASN A 74 24.90 -0.21 13.15
C ASN A 74 23.40 -0.56 13.15
N SER A 75 23.06 -1.84 13.00
CA SER A 75 21.69 -2.37 13.14
C SER A 75 21.57 -3.25 14.39
N SER A 76 20.37 -3.72 14.69
CA SER A 76 20.15 -4.73 15.74
C SER A 76 20.76 -6.12 15.46
N GLN A 77 21.57 -6.25 14.40
CA GLN A 77 22.21 -7.49 13.94
C GLN A 77 23.74 -7.50 14.16
N ARG A 78 24.26 -6.70 15.10
CA ARG A 78 25.69 -6.63 15.45
C ARG A 78 26.36 -8.00 15.65
N PHE A 79 25.65 -8.97 16.23
CA PHE A 79 26.14 -10.34 16.45
C PHE A 79 26.54 -11.08 15.16
N LEU A 80 26.06 -10.64 13.98
CA LEU A 80 26.48 -11.14 12.67
C LEU A 80 27.69 -10.39 12.09
N ALA A 81 27.98 -9.18 12.56
CA ALA A 81 29.16 -8.41 12.15
C ALA A 81 30.43 -8.92 12.83
N GLU A 82 30.39 -9.19 14.14
CA GLU A 82 31.57 -9.59 14.94
C GLU A 82 32.34 -10.81 14.38
N PRO A 83 31.69 -11.90 13.89
CA PRO A 83 32.41 -13.01 13.25
C PRO A 83 33.07 -12.62 11.93
N LEU A 84 32.47 -11.69 11.17
CA LEU A 84 33.00 -11.23 9.89
C LEU A 84 34.19 -10.29 10.07
N ILE A 85 34.12 -9.36 11.04
CA ILE A 85 35.21 -8.46 11.44
C ILE A 85 36.42 -9.28 11.90
N ARG A 86 36.19 -10.25 12.80
CA ARG A 86 37.25 -11.15 13.31
C ARG A 86 37.87 -12.00 12.20
N ALA A 87 37.08 -12.41 11.20
CA ALA A 87 37.57 -13.22 10.08
C ALA A 87 38.29 -12.39 9.00
N SER A 88 38.02 -11.09 8.88
CA SER A 88 38.70 -10.18 7.94
C SER A 88 39.91 -9.45 8.54
N GLY A 89 40.10 -9.50 9.86
CA GLY A 89 41.19 -8.79 10.53
C GLY A 89 41.01 -7.26 10.56
N MET A 90 39.77 -6.79 10.35
CA MET A 90 39.43 -5.36 10.43
C MET A 90 39.30 -4.92 11.89
N ASP A 91 39.63 -3.66 12.17
CA ASP A 91 39.43 -3.07 13.50
C ASP A 91 37.93 -2.76 13.72
N GLU A 92 37.37 -3.26 14.82
CA GLU A 92 35.98 -3.02 15.23
C GLU A 92 35.71 -1.52 15.46
N SER A 93 36.73 -0.73 15.81
CA SER A 93 36.62 0.72 15.96
C SER A 93 36.19 1.44 14.68
N SER A 94 36.53 0.90 13.50
CA SER A 94 36.26 1.51 12.20
C SER A 94 34.79 1.49 11.77
N PHE A 95 33.95 0.69 12.44
CA PHE A 95 32.52 0.54 12.13
C PHE A 95 31.61 1.40 13.01
N LEU A 96 32.17 2.05 14.05
CA LEU A 96 31.51 3.08 14.85
C LEU A 96 31.35 4.37 14.04
N LYS A 97 30.35 4.40 13.15
CA LYS A 97 29.82 5.65 12.61
C LYS A 97 28.81 6.22 13.59
N ASP A 98 29.05 7.44 14.07
CA ASP A 98 28.22 8.12 15.07
C ASP A 98 26.71 7.99 14.76
N GLU A 99 25.91 7.68 15.78
CA GLU A 99 24.47 7.46 15.63
C GLU A 99 23.78 8.70 15.04
N VAL A 100 23.31 8.61 13.80
CA VAL A 100 22.54 9.66 13.14
C VAL A 100 21.11 9.69 13.69
N GLY A 101 20.96 10.22 14.90
CA GLY A 101 19.67 10.44 15.55
C GLY A 101 19.79 10.60 17.06
N MET A 102 18.88 11.37 17.65
CA MET A 102 18.73 11.41 19.10
C MET A 102 18.26 10.03 19.61
N THR A 103 18.77 9.57 20.75
CA THR A 103 18.34 8.29 21.37
C THR A 103 16.83 8.29 21.65
N GLU A 104 16.18 7.13 21.57
CA GLU A 104 14.73 7.03 21.81
C GLU A 104 14.32 7.49 23.22
N GLU A 105 15.20 7.38 24.21
CA GLU A 105 14.92 7.88 25.56
C GLU A 105 14.86 9.41 25.61
N HIS A 106 15.87 10.09 25.05
CA HIS A 106 15.86 11.54 24.91
C HIS A 106 14.63 12.02 24.09
N LYS A 107 14.26 11.30 23.02
CA LYS A 107 13.02 11.59 22.25
C LYS A 107 11.76 11.44 23.10
N ARG A 108 11.67 10.40 23.95
CA ARG A 108 10.54 10.17 24.87
C ARG A 108 10.41 11.32 25.86
N VAL A 109 11.52 11.70 26.51
CA VAL A 109 11.58 12.80 27.48
C VAL A 109 11.15 14.13 26.87
N LEU A 110 11.55 14.45 25.63
CA LEU A 110 11.09 15.66 24.94
C LEU A 110 9.59 15.65 24.64
N ARG A 111 9.01 14.51 24.19
CA ARG A 111 7.55 14.40 23.95
C ARG A 111 6.74 14.55 25.25
N THR A 112 7.10 13.80 26.30
CA THR A 112 6.41 13.86 27.60
C THR A 112 6.59 15.20 28.31
N SER A 113 7.57 16.01 27.90
CA SER A 113 7.77 17.36 28.41
C SER A 113 7.14 18.46 27.55
N SER A 114 6.54 18.17 26.39
CA SER A 114 6.02 19.18 25.46
C SER A 114 5.07 20.18 26.16
N ASP A 115 4.14 19.67 26.97
CA ASP A 115 3.18 20.49 27.74
C ASP A 115 3.85 21.50 28.67
N GLN A 116 4.99 21.13 29.27
CA GLN A 116 5.74 21.98 30.21
C GLN A 116 6.42 23.18 29.51
N PHE A 117 6.55 23.15 28.19
CA PHE A 117 7.11 24.25 27.40
C PHE A 117 6.05 25.17 26.78
N SER A 118 4.75 24.91 26.97
CA SER A 118 3.64 25.68 26.38
C SER A 118 3.68 27.19 26.68
N SER A 119 4.32 27.58 27.79
CA SER A 119 4.50 28.98 28.23
C SER A 119 5.81 29.64 27.75
N MET A 120 6.72 28.87 27.12
CA MET A 120 8.06 29.33 26.78
C MET A 120 8.12 30.00 25.40
N ASP A 121 8.80 31.15 25.33
CA ASP A 121 8.98 31.89 24.07
C ASP A 121 10.16 31.35 23.26
N ILE A 122 9.84 30.57 22.22
CA ILE A 122 10.82 29.98 21.31
C ILE A 122 11.74 31.03 20.65
N LYS A 123 11.28 32.27 20.44
CA LYS A 123 12.11 33.34 19.82
C LYS A 123 13.31 33.69 20.69
N LYS A 124 13.27 33.43 22.01
CA LYS A 124 14.39 33.62 22.95
C LYS A 124 15.34 32.43 22.99
N LEU A 125 14.87 31.22 22.71
CA LEU A 125 15.64 29.99 22.77
C LEU A 125 16.50 29.76 21.51
N LEU A 126 15.97 30.12 20.33
CA LEU A 126 16.63 29.91 19.02
C LEU A 126 18.09 30.41 18.92
N PRO A 127 18.48 31.60 19.46
CA PRO A 127 19.88 32.07 19.42
C PRO A 127 20.88 31.10 20.06
N TYR A 128 20.46 30.34 21.07
CA TYR A 128 21.30 29.39 21.81
C TYR A 128 21.37 28.00 21.15
N LEU A 129 20.43 27.69 20.25
CA LEU A 129 20.39 26.45 19.47
C LEU A 129 21.10 26.56 18.11
N THR A 130 21.81 27.66 17.84
CA THR A 130 22.52 27.95 16.59
C THR A 130 23.60 26.94 16.20
N LYS A 131 24.05 26.08 17.11
CA LYS A 131 24.98 24.96 16.85
C LYS A 131 24.30 23.65 16.44
N VAL A 132 22.97 23.58 16.53
CA VAL A 132 22.15 22.37 16.27
C VAL A 132 21.17 22.62 15.14
N LEU A 133 20.64 23.84 15.06
CA LEU A 133 19.69 24.28 14.05
C LEU A 133 20.40 25.02 12.92
N ASP A 134 20.11 24.65 11.69
CA ASP A 134 20.54 25.36 10.48
C ASP A 134 19.64 26.57 10.20
N GLU A 135 19.97 27.35 9.16
CA GLU A 135 19.20 28.54 8.81
C GLU A 135 17.80 28.23 8.26
N TYR A 136 17.57 27.02 7.75
CA TYR A 136 16.26 26.60 7.27
C TYR A 136 15.34 26.26 8.45
N ASP A 137 15.81 25.48 9.42
CA ASP A 137 15.06 25.18 10.66
C ASP A 137 14.62 26.48 11.37
N LYS A 138 15.50 27.49 11.41
CA LYS A 138 15.23 28.79 12.05
C LYS A 138 14.15 29.55 11.30
N GLN A 139 14.16 29.55 9.98
CA GLN A 139 13.13 30.21 9.16
C GLN A 139 11.77 29.53 9.33
N GLU A 140 11.73 28.19 9.35
CA GLU A 140 10.51 27.42 9.56
C GLU A 140 9.88 27.68 10.95
N LEU A 141 10.70 27.78 12.00
CA LEU A 141 10.26 28.11 13.36
C LEU A 141 9.92 29.61 13.55
N GLN A 142 10.39 30.50 12.67
CA GLN A 142 10.11 31.93 12.76
C GLN A 142 8.76 32.35 12.15
N SER A 143 8.17 31.58 11.21
CA SER A 143 6.90 31.89 10.53
C SER A 143 5.78 32.35 11.48
N ASP A 144 5.28 33.58 11.32
CA ASP A 144 4.30 34.18 12.25
C ASP A 144 2.87 33.62 12.14
N GLN A 145 2.62 32.64 11.25
CA GLN A 145 1.32 31.97 11.11
C GLN A 145 1.02 30.90 12.18
N LYS A 146 2.04 30.45 12.94
CA LYS A 146 1.92 29.38 13.95
C LYS A 146 2.04 29.94 15.37
N SER A 147 1.24 29.41 16.30
CA SER A 147 1.33 29.74 17.72
C SER A 147 2.67 29.30 18.33
N ASN A 148 3.13 29.94 19.42
CA ASN A 148 4.38 29.57 20.09
C ASN A 148 4.39 28.11 20.57
N CYS A 149 3.25 27.60 21.07
CA CYS A 149 3.12 26.20 21.45
C CYS A 149 3.31 25.26 20.24
N THR A 150 2.65 25.53 19.11
CA THR A 150 2.82 24.75 17.86
C THR A 150 4.27 24.75 17.34
N LYS A 151 4.98 25.87 17.49
CA LYS A 151 6.40 25.98 17.11
C LYS A 151 7.32 25.20 18.04
N MET A 152 7.04 25.23 19.34
CA MET A 152 7.79 24.47 20.33
C MET A 152 7.60 22.97 20.15
N ASP A 153 6.35 22.52 19.91
CA ASP A 153 6.07 21.12 19.62
C ASP A 153 6.79 20.64 18.35
N GLN A 154 6.81 21.44 17.27
CA GLN A 154 7.58 21.13 16.05
C GLN A 154 9.10 21.05 16.30
N LEU A 155 9.65 21.94 17.15
CA LEU A 155 11.06 21.87 17.54
C LEU A 155 11.39 20.55 18.29
N LEU A 156 10.53 20.15 19.23
CA LEU A 156 10.72 19.00 20.12
C LEU A 156 10.45 17.66 19.45
N THR A 157 9.44 17.58 18.58
CA THR A 157 8.97 16.33 17.97
C THR A 157 9.55 16.06 16.59
N GLU A 158 9.79 17.10 15.79
CA GLU A 158 10.20 16.93 14.39
C GLU A 158 11.63 17.38 14.09
N ILE A 159 12.14 18.42 14.74
CA ILE A 159 13.44 19.01 14.38
C ILE A 159 14.58 18.42 15.22
N LEU A 160 14.58 18.63 16.54
CA LEU A 160 15.65 18.14 17.43
C LEU A 160 15.90 16.62 17.30
N PRO A 161 14.88 15.73 17.20
CA PRO A 161 15.10 14.29 17.05
C PRO A 161 15.92 13.88 15.82
N LYS A 162 15.94 14.72 14.77
CA LYS A 162 16.65 14.50 13.50
C LYS A 162 18.09 15.02 13.52
N LYS A 163 18.50 15.84 14.49
CA LYS A 163 19.82 16.51 14.55
C LYS A 163 20.88 15.79 15.41
N GLY A 164 20.65 14.53 15.78
CA GLY A 164 21.63 13.67 16.46
C GLY A 164 21.59 13.69 18.01
N PRO A 165 22.43 12.88 18.69
CA PRO A 165 22.41 12.75 20.15
C PRO A 165 22.86 14.02 20.88
N GLU A 166 23.83 14.74 20.32
CA GLU A 166 24.31 16.02 20.87
C GLU A 166 23.23 17.12 20.90
N ALA A 167 22.22 17.04 20.02
CA ALA A 167 21.11 17.99 19.99
C ALA A 167 20.37 18.07 21.34
N PHE A 168 20.20 16.94 22.04
CA PHE A 168 19.57 16.91 23.37
C PHE A 168 20.42 17.65 24.39
N ARG A 169 21.74 17.41 24.39
CA ARG A 169 22.69 18.04 25.33
C ARG A 169 22.79 19.54 25.12
N TYR A 170 22.80 20.01 23.87
CA TYR A 170 22.75 21.44 23.55
C TYR A 170 21.39 22.07 23.87
N PHE A 171 20.29 21.34 23.68
CA PHE A 171 18.95 21.81 24.08
C PHE A 171 18.80 21.96 25.60
N VAL A 172 19.19 20.95 26.39
CA VAL A 172 19.22 21.06 27.86
C VAL A 172 20.12 22.20 28.31
N LYS A 173 21.30 22.38 27.70
CA LYS A 173 22.19 23.50 28.02
C LYS A 173 21.61 24.87 27.64
N ALA A 174 20.78 24.96 26.60
CA ALA A 174 20.03 26.17 26.30
C ALA A 174 18.93 26.41 27.34
N LEU A 175 18.20 25.37 27.76
CA LEU A 175 17.20 25.45 28.82
C LEU A 175 17.78 25.86 30.18
N GLU A 176 18.99 25.43 30.55
CA GLU A 176 19.67 25.83 31.79
C GLU A 176 19.77 27.35 31.97
N ILE A 177 19.77 28.12 30.86
CA ILE A 177 19.83 29.59 30.84
C ILE A 177 18.45 30.23 31.10
N PHE A 178 17.35 29.54 30.80
CA PHE A 178 15.98 30.05 30.90
C PHE A 178 15.20 29.50 32.09
N ASP A 179 15.32 28.20 32.36
CA ASP A 179 14.62 27.48 33.42
C ASP A 179 15.52 26.34 33.92
N SER A 180 16.42 26.67 34.84
CA SER A 180 17.35 25.70 35.44
C SER A 180 16.64 24.55 36.19
N PRO A 181 15.55 24.78 36.95
CA PRO A 181 14.73 23.68 37.51
C PRO A 181 14.19 22.71 36.45
N LEU A 182 13.59 23.21 35.36
CA LEU A 182 13.04 22.38 34.28
C LEU A 182 14.15 21.63 33.53
N ALA A 183 15.28 22.29 33.26
CA ALA A 183 16.44 21.68 32.62
C ALA A 183 17.01 20.50 33.44
N LYS A 184 17.10 20.64 34.77
CA LYS A 184 17.51 19.55 35.67
C LYS A 184 16.52 18.40 35.67
N LYS A 185 15.21 18.69 35.79
CA LYS A 185 14.16 17.67 35.75
C LYS A 185 14.23 16.82 34.46
N ILE A 186 14.44 17.46 33.32
CA ILE A 186 14.62 16.80 32.01
C ILE A 186 15.92 15.97 31.96
N GLN A 187 17.01 16.49 32.51
CA GLN A 187 18.31 15.82 32.57
C GLN A 187 18.28 14.59 33.49
N GLU A 188 17.52 14.65 34.60
CA GLU A 188 17.29 13.56 35.54
C GLU A 188 16.40 12.48 34.90
N SER A 189 15.26 12.87 34.30
CA SER A 189 14.40 11.95 33.54
C SER A 189 15.11 11.25 32.37
N GLY A 190 16.14 11.87 31.79
CA GLY A 190 16.98 11.25 30.76
C GLY A 190 18.05 10.26 31.28
N ARG A 191 18.24 10.14 32.60
CA ARG A 191 19.29 9.29 33.21
C ARG A 191 18.80 8.00 33.86
N GLU A 192 17.51 7.84 34.14
CA GLU A 192 16.97 6.72 34.94
C GLU A 192 16.82 5.37 34.19
N GLY A 193 17.34 5.27 32.96
CA GLY A 193 17.13 4.13 32.07
C GLY A 193 17.91 2.84 32.36
N SER A 194 17.99 2.35 33.60
CA SER A 194 18.30 0.94 34.01
C SER A 194 18.55 0.78 35.52
N PRO A 195 18.17 -0.34 36.17
CA PRO A 195 16.82 -0.91 36.25
C PRO A 195 16.38 -1.21 37.71
N ASN A 196 15.08 -1.07 38.04
CA ASN A 196 14.25 -1.97 38.89
C ASN A 196 13.01 -1.30 39.53
N ASP A 197 12.07 -2.16 39.92
CA ASP A 197 10.99 -2.02 40.93
C ASP A 197 9.72 -1.17 40.64
N GLU A 198 8.67 -1.92 40.24
CA GLU A 198 7.31 -1.92 40.83
C GLU A 198 6.94 -0.87 41.91
N LYS A 199 5.92 -0.02 41.67
CA LYS A 199 4.50 -0.27 42.06
C LYS A 199 3.50 0.92 41.93
N SER A 200 2.25 0.55 41.63
CA SER A 200 0.95 1.16 42.03
C SER A 200 0.57 2.62 41.71
N SER A 201 -0.35 2.76 40.73
CA SER A 201 -1.72 3.34 40.82
C SER A 201 -2.03 4.37 41.92
N THR A 202 -2.53 5.59 41.62
CA THR A 202 -3.97 5.96 41.42
C THR A 202 -4.05 7.50 41.12
N HIS A 203 -5.14 8.20 40.75
CA HIS A 203 -6.58 7.91 40.54
C HIS A 203 -7.29 8.95 39.61
N ILE A 204 -8.46 8.60 39.08
CA ILE A 204 -9.66 9.38 38.64
C ILE A 204 -9.53 10.85 38.17
N GLY A 205 -10.04 11.10 36.95
CA GLY A 205 -10.67 12.35 36.54
C GLY A 205 -11.80 12.07 35.52
N SER A 206 -13.05 12.34 35.88
CA SER A 206 -14.23 12.06 35.02
C SER A 206 -14.56 13.27 34.13
N ILE A 207 -14.74 13.04 32.82
CA ILE A 207 -15.43 13.96 31.92
C ILE A 207 -16.35 13.14 31.01
N GLN A 208 -17.64 13.51 30.99
CA GLN A 208 -18.58 13.00 29.99
C GLN A 208 -18.39 13.78 28.69
N GLU A 209 -17.78 13.16 27.68
CA GLU A 209 -17.90 13.60 26.29
C GLU A 209 -18.64 12.52 25.49
N THR A 210 -19.64 12.94 24.72
CA THR A 210 -20.47 12.06 23.90
C THR A 210 -19.63 11.45 22.78
N SER A 211 -19.34 10.15 22.84
CA SER A 211 -18.55 9.45 21.82
C SER A 211 -19.27 9.46 20.47
N VAL A 212 -18.68 10.16 19.49
CA VAL A 212 -19.13 10.20 18.10
C VAL A 212 -18.51 9.02 17.37
N TYR A 213 -19.17 7.86 17.41
CA TYR A 213 -18.70 6.67 16.70
C TYR A 213 -18.64 6.92 15.19
N SER A 214 -17.61 6.38 14.55
CA SER A 214 -17.39 6.46 13.10
C SER A 214 -17.56 5.09 12.45
N LEU A 215 -17.72 5.05 11.12
CA LEU A 215 -17.74 3.79 10.36
C LEU A 215 -16.45 2.97 10.53
N LYS A 216 -15.35 3.62 10.96
CA LYS A 216 -14.05 3.00 11.27
C LYS A 216 -13.89 2.53 12.73
N SER A 217 -14.82 2.85 13.63
CA SER A 217 -14.74 2.40 15.03
C SER A 217 -14.78 0.87 15.12
N GLU A 218 -14.04 0.30 16.05
CA GLU A 218 -14.04 -1.15 16.29
C GLU A 218 -15.36 -1.53 16.98
N VAL A 219 -15.93 -2.68 16.61
CA VAL A 219 -17.22 -3.14 17.18
C VAL A 219 -17.03 -3.57 18.64
N GLN A 220 -15.80 -3.92 19.04
CA GLN A 220 -15.44 -4.22 20.42
C GLN A 220 -15.58 -2.98 21.33
N ASP A 221 -15.02 -1.83 20.94
CA ASP A 221 -15.13 -0.58 21.70
C ASP A 221 -16.60 -0.22 22.00
N ILE A 222 -17.48 -0.39 21.02
CA ILE A 222 -18.92 -0.11 21.16
C ILE A 222 -19.62 -1.12 22.07
N LEU A 223 -19.18 -2.39 22.08
CA LEU A 223 -19.71 -3.41 22.98
C LEU A 223 -19.29 -3.17 24.44
N ASP A 224 -18.07 -2.67 24.65
CA ASP A 224 -17.53 -2.37 25.98
C ASP A 224 -18.09 -1.03 26.53
N GLU A 225 -18.27 -0.01 25.69
CA GLU A 225 -18.87 1.27 26.09
C GLU A 225 -20.40 1.22 26.21
N GLN A 226 -21.11 0.53 25.31
CA GLN A 226 -22.58 0.51 25.24
C GLN A 226 -23.17 -0.85 24.82
N PRO A 227 -23.13 -1.88 25.70
CA PRO A 227 -23.60 -3.23 25.38
C PRO A 227 -25.09 -3.31 24.98
N GLU A 228 -25.92 -2.34 25.36
CA GLU A 228 -27.36 -2.31 24.99
C GLU A 228 -27.63 -1.93 23.53
N VAL A 229 -26.69 -1.27 22.84
CA VAL A 229 -26.84 -0.80 21.45
C VAL A 229 -27.21 -1.96 20.51
N PHE A 230 -26.50 -3.08 20.62
CA PHE A 230 -26.73 -4.26 19.79
C PHE A 230 -27.97 -5.06 20.21
N GLY A 231 -28.55 -4.81 21.39
CA GLY A 231 -29.63 -5.61 21.97
C GLY A 231 -30.92 -5.62 21.14
N LYS A 232 -31.26 -4.52 20.46
CA LYS A 232 -32.41 -4.47 19.54
C LYS A 232 -32.10 -5.08 18.18
N PHE A 233 -30.92 -4.80 17.63
CA PHE A 233 -30.44 -5.40 16.38
C PHE A 233 -30.41 -6.93 16.45
N CYS A 234 -29.81 -7.48 17.52
CA CYS A 234 -29.74 -8.91 17.79
C CYS A 234 -31.14 -9.56 17.84
N LYS A 235 -32.08 -8.96 18.59
CA LYS A 235 -33.46 -9.47 18.70
C LYS A 235 -34.23 -9.48 17.38
N GLU A 236 -33.96 -8.57 16.45
CA GLU A 236 -34.60 -8.57 15.12
C GLU A 236 -33.90 -9.50 14.12
N MET A 237 -32.58 -9.66 14.22
CA MET A 237 -31.82 -10.62 13.41
C MET A 237 -32.14 -12.08 13.77
N ASP A 238 -32.35 -12.36 15.07
CA ASP A 238 -32.70 -13.69 15.59
C ASP A 238 -34.18 -14.09 15.36
N LYS A 239 -35.05 -13.19 14.85
CA LYS A 239 -36.46 -13.53 14.56
C LYS A 239 -36.64 -14.41 13.33
N GLU A 240 -37.35 -15.51 13.51
CA GLU A 240 -37.76 -16.44 12.45
C GLU A 240 -38.94 -15.89 11.62
N ILE A 241 -38.63 -15.17 10.54
CA ILE A 241 -39.61 -14.91 9.46
C ILE A 241 -39.19 -15.60 8.16
N PHE A 242 -37.88 -15.68 7.88
CA PHE A 242 -37.32 -16.45 6.75
C PHE A 242 -35.93 -17.04 7.08
N GLY A 243 -35.89 -18.07 7.95
CA GLY A 243 -34.74 -18.96 8.12
C GLY A 243 -33.42 -18.31 8.53
N ASN A 244 -33.18 -18.23 9.84
CA ASN A 244 -31.88 -18.05 10.50
C ASN A 244 -31.01 -16.92 9.92
N GLY A 245 -31.42 -15.66 10.15
CA GLY A 245 -30.66 -14.48 9.73
C GLY A 245 -29.22 -14.46 10.27
N TRP A 246 -29.01 -14.98 11.48
CA TRP A 246 -27.69 -15.11 12.09
C TRP A 246 -26.77 -16.11 11.36
N LYS A 247 -27.29 -17.23 10.82
CA LYS A 247 -26.48 -18.21 10.04
C LYS A 247 -25.98 -17.61 8.73
N ARG A 248 -26.78 -16.73 8.12
CA ARG A 248 -26.38 -15.98 6.91
C ARG A 248 -25.30 -14.95 7.26
N LEU A 249 -25.47 -14.22 8.35
CA LEU A 249 -24.46 -13.28 8.86
C LEU A 249 -23.14 -14.01 9.18
N PHE A 250 -23.20 -15.17 9.85
CA PHE A 250 -22.05 -16.02 10.16
C PHE A 250 -21.25 -16.40 8.91
N LYS A 251 -21.94 -16.79 7.83
CA LYS A 251 -21.31 -17.09 6.53
C LYS A 251 -20.70 -15.86 5.85
N GLU A 252 -21.40 -14.72 5.84
CA GLU A 252 -20.90 -13.47 5.23
C GLU A 252 -19.73 -12.84 6.01
N LEU A 253 -19.61 -13.15 7.31
CA LEU A 253 -18.46 -12.78 8.15
C LEU A 253 -17.30 -13.80 8.06
N GLY A 254 -17.39 -14.82 7.21
CA GLY A 254 -16.29 -15.75 6.92
C GLY A 254 -15.93 -16.72 8.06
N LEU A 255 -16.83 -16.93 9.03
CA LEU A 255 -16.57 -17.79 10.18
C LEU A 255 -16.53 -19.30 9.79
N PRO A 256 -15.69 -20.12 10.45
CA PRO A 256 -15.51 -21.53 10.10
C PRO A 256 -16.76 -22.34 10.42
N ALA A 257 -17.22 -23.16 9.46
CA ALA A 257 -18.49 -23.90 9.53
C ALA A 257 -18.66 -24.79 10.78
N GLU A 258 -17.56 -25.29 11.36
CA GLU A 258 -17.55 -26.05 12.61
C GLU A 258 -18.14 -25.26 13.79
N GLY A 259 -17.91 -23.94 13.82
CA GLY A 259 -18.40 -23.01 14.84
C GLY A 259 -19.89 -22.70 14.78
N GLU A 260 -20.58 -22.98 13.66
CA GLU A 260 -22.03 -22.78 13.55
C GLU A 260 -22.78 -23.62 14.60
N SER A 261 -22.31 -24.86 14.79
CA SER A 261 -22.85 -25.83 15.75
C SER A 261 -22.55 -25.49 17.23
N PHE A 262 -21.61 -24.57 17.47
CA PHE A 262 -21.29 -24.03 18.79
C PHE A 262 -22.23 -22.86 19.13
N VAL A 263 -22.37 -21.91 18.19
CA VAL A 263 -23.30 -20.77 18.32
C VAL A 263 -24.74 -21.24 18.52
N GLU A 264 -25.17 -22.32 17.86
CA GLU A 264 -26.52 -22.91 18.00
C GLU A 264 -26.78 -23.60 19.36
N LYS A 265 -25.74 -23.82 20.18
CA LYS A 265 -25.84 -24.45 21.50
C LYS A 265 -25.63 -23.48 22.66
N GLU A 266 -25.12 -22.28 22.41
CA GLU A 266 -24.90 -21.29 23.47
C GLU A 266 -26.21 -20.60 23.88
N PRO A 267 -26.49 -20.47 25.19
CA PRO A 267 -27.66 -19.75 25.68
C PRO A 267 -27.48 -18.24 25.50
N GLY A 268 -28.25 -17.62 24.60
CA GLY A 268 -28.21 -16.18 24.40
C GLY A 268 -28.79 -15.72 23.07
N SER A 269 -28.35 -14.56 22.60
CA SER A 269 -28.57 -14.14 21.22
C SER A 269 -27.55 -14.81 20.32
N HIS A 270 -28.03 -15.57 19.33
CA HIS A 270 -27.17 -16.22 18.35
C HIS A 270 -26.39 -15.15 17.57
N THR A 271 -27.05 -14.09 17.10
CA THR A 271 -26.40 -12.95 16.43
C THR A 271 -25.29 -12.30 17.28
N LEU A 272 -25.46 -12.18 18.59
CA LEU A 272 -24.42 -11.61 19.47
C LEU A 272 -23.19 -12.53 19.56
N ASN A 273 -23.42 -13.84 19.63
CA ASN A 273 -22.35 -14.84 19.71
C ASN A 273 -21.59 -14.95 18.36
N VAL A 274 -22.29 -14.80 17.22
CA VAL A 274 -21.67 -14.61 15.90
C VAL A 274 -20.75 -13.39 15.89
N ILE A 275 -21.21 -12.23 16.39
CA ILE A 275 -20.40 -11.00 16.43
C ILE A 275 -19.16 -11.16 17.31
N LYS A 276 -19.30 -11.74 18.51
CA LYS A 276 -18.16 -12.00 19.42
C LYS A 276 -17.14 -12.98 18.80
N GLY A 277 -17.61 -14.03 18.15
CA GLY A 277 -16.76 -14.98 17.42
C GLY A 277 -16.01 -14.32 16.25
N TRP A 278 -16.67 -13.42 15.52
CA TRP A 278 -16.05 -12.64 14.45
C TRP A 278 -15.01 -11.63 14.96
N ILE A 279 -15.31 -10.86 16.02
CA ILE A 279 -14.34 -9.97 16.66
C ILE A 279 -13.10 -10.74 17.14
N SER A 280 -13.30 -11.93 17.72
CA SER A 280 -12.21 -12.81 18.17
C SER A 280 -11.31 -13.32 17.04
N LEU A 281 -11.79 -13.28 15.78
CA LEU A 281 -11.09 -13.79 14.61
C LEU A 281 -10.43 -12.67 13.78
N ASP A 282 -11.13 -11.54 13.58
CA ASP A 282 -10.65 -10.40 12.77
C ASP A 282 -9.98 -9.28 13.59
N GLY A 283 -10.15 -9.26 14.92
CA GLY A 283 -9.55 -8.26 15.82
C GLY A 283 -9.88 -6.82 15.41
N SER A 284 -8.86 -5.98 15.28
CA SER A 284 -9.00 -4.56 14.87
C SER A 284 -9.48 -4.33 13.43
N ARG A 285 -9.76 -5.40 12.68
CA ARG A 285 -10.48 -5.31 11.39
C ARG A 285 -12.00 -5.41 11.55
N ALA A 286 -12.50 -5.81 12.72
CA ALA A 286 -13.91 -5.93 13.03
C ALA A 286 -14.55 -4.55 13.29
N THR A 287 -14.69 -3.76 12.22
CA THR A 287 -15.22 -2.39 12.24
C THR A 287 -16.73 -2.32 11.99
N VAL A 288 -17.36 -1.21 12.39
CA VAL A 288 -18.79 -0.95 12.12
C VAL A 288 -19.12 -1.06 10.62
N GLN A 289 -18.26 -0.53 9.74
CA GLN A 289 -18.43 -0.66 8.29
C GLN A 289 -18.51 -2.13 7.84
N THR A 290 -17.55 -2.95 8.26
CA THR A 290 -17.51 -4.38 7.88
C THR A 290 -18.74 -5.15 8.37
N LEU A 291 -19.26 -4.83 9.57
CA LEU A 291 -20.51 -5.41 10.09
C LEU A 291 -21.72 -4.96 9.26
N LEU A 292 -21.83 -3.66 8.93
CA LEU A 292 -22.91 -3.13 8.09
C LEU A 292 -22.91 -3.75 6.69
N ASP A 293 -21.74 -3.96 6.09
CA ASP A 293 -21.60 -4.60 4.78
C ASP A 293 -21.95 -6.09 4.81
N ALA A 294 -21.67 -6.80 5.91
CA ALA A 294 -22.11 -8.18 6.10
C ALA A 294 -23.64 -8.27 6.30
N VAL A 295 -24.25 -7.37 7.08
CA VAL A 295 -25.72 -7.30 7.25
C VAL A 295 -26.42 -6.91 5.94
N ASN A 296 -25.82 -6.03 5.13
CA ASN A 296 -26.34 -5.69 3.80
C ASN A 296 -26.32 -6.88 2.82
N ARG A 297 -25.35 -7.80 2.98
CA ARG A 297 -25.24 -9.03 2.19
C ARG A 297 -26.09 -10.19 2.72
N SER A 298 -26.37 -10.27 4.02
CA SER A 298 -27.11 -11.36 4.67
C SER A 298 -28.62 -11.45 4.34
N GLN A 299 -29.10 -10.67 3.38
CA GLN A 299 -30.51 -10.48 3.00
C GLN A 299 -31.41 -9.87 4.10
N ARG A 300 -30.85 -9.42 5.23
CA ARG A 300 -31.56 -8.76 6.34
C ARG A 300 -31.26 -7.25 6.42
N LYS A 301 -31.41 -6.55 5.29
CA LYS A 301 -31.22 -5.09 5.18
C LYS A 301 -32.17 -4.31 6.11
N ASP A 302 -33.31 -4.89 6.46
CA ASP A 302 -34.27 -4.37 7.45
C ASP A 302 -33.67 -4.22 8.86
N CYS A 303 -32.58 -4.91 9.17
CA CYS A 303 -31.91 -4.85 10.46
C CYS A 303 -30.90 -3.69 10.58
N VAL A 304 -30.39 -3.16 9.46
CA VAL A 304 -29.37 -2.09 9.41
C VAL A 304 -29.79 -0.83 10.20
N ARG A 305 -31.07 -0.45 10.10
CA ARG A 305 -31.63 0.70 10.84
C ARG A 305 -31.50 0.61 12.37
N TYR A 306 -31.40 -0.60 12.93
CA TYR A 306 -31.22 -0.80 14.37
C TYR A 306 -29.76 -0.69 14.82
N LEU A 307 -28.81 -0.61 13.89
CA LEU A 307 -27.41 -0.25 14.15
C LEU A 307 -27.17 1.25 13.90
N LEU A 308 -27.70 1.80 12.79
CA LEU A 308 -27.49 3.22 12.45
C LEU A 308 -28.15 4.17 13.46
N LYS A 309 -29.38 3.85 13.92
CA LYS A 309 -30.14 4.75 14.80
C LYS A 309 -29.53 4.92 16.21
N PRO A 310 -29.03 3.88 16.90
CA PRO A 310 -28.34 4.08 18.18
C PRO A 310 -26.97 4.75 18.03
N LEU A 311 -26.24 4.48 16.93
CA LEU A 311 -24.90 5.03 16.67
C LEU A 311 -24.92 6.47 16.10
N ASN A 312 -26.10 7.08 15.97
CA ASN A 312 -26.30 8.41 15.40
C ASN A 312 -25.69 8.60 13.99
N LEU A 313 -25.61 7.52 13.22
CA LEU A 313 -25.12 7.51 11.84
C LEU A 313 -26.28 7.91 10.90
N GLY A 314 -26.12 9.05 10.22
CA GLY A 314 -27.20 9.72 9.46
C GLY A 314 -27.88 8.85 8.39
N GLN A 315 -29.19 9.04 8.23
CA GLN A 315 -30.03 8.24 7.31
C GLN A 315 -29.77 8.51 5.81
N ASP A 316 -29.12 9.62 5.45
CA ASP A 316 -28.96 10.09 4.06
C ASP A 316 -28.07 9.19 3.17
N ASN A 317 -27.45 8.15 3.73
CA ASN A 317 -26.61 7.21 2.99
C ASN A 317 -27.29 5.88 2.63
N VAL A 318 -28.59 5.68 2.94
CA VAL A 318 -29.29 4.40 2.70
C VAL A 318 -30.69 4.60 2.12
N ASP A 319 -30.76 5.14 0.90
CA ASP A 319 -31.97 5.04 0.08
C ASP A 319 -31.91 3.82 -0.88
N SER A 320 -33.07 3.24 -1.18
CA SER A 320 -33.20 1.82 -1.53
C SER A 320 -32.81 1.45 -2.99
N PRO A 321 -31.88 0.49 -3.22
CA PRO A 321 -31.40 0.14 -4.56
C PRO A 321 -32.16 -1.04 -5.20
N VAL A 322 -33.49 -1.14 -5.05
CA VAL A 322 -34.24 -2.33 -5.56
C VAL A 322 -35.29 -2.00 -6.63
N ASN A 323 -36.00 -0.87 -6.54
CA ASN A 323 -37.06 -0.58 -7.53
C ASN A 323 -36.52 0.05 -8.84
N ASP A 324 -35.32 0.64 -8.80
CA ASP A 324 -34.59 1.09 -9.99
C ASP A 324 -33.87 -0.05 -10.72
N MET A 325 -33.61 -1.18 -10.04
CA MET A 325 -32.92 -2.32 -10.66
C MET A 325 -33.72 -2.92 -11.80
N THR A 326 -35.04 -3.03 -11.69
CA THR A 326 -35.87 -3.64 -12.75
C THR A 326 -35.82 -2.82 -14.05
N LYS A 327 -35.87 -1.49 -13.97
CA LYS A 327 -35.74 -0.59 -15.13
C LYS A 327 -34.29 -0.50 -15.66
N LYS A 328 -33.29 -0.72 -14.81
CA LYS A 328 -31.88 -0.85 -15.25
C LYS A 328 -31.58 -2.21 -15.88
N PHE A 329 -32.18 -3.30 -15.42
CA PHE A 329 -31.91 -4.64 -15.97
C PHE A 329 -32.39 -4.77 -17.41
N GLU A 330 -33.53 -4.16 -17.75
CA GLU A 330 -34.04 -4.09 -19.13
C GLU A 330 -33.19 -3.20 -20.07
N SER A 331 -32.33 -2.32 -19.52
CA SER A 331 -31.37 -1.52 -20.28
C SER A 331 -29.93 -2.03 -20.24
N LEU A 332 -29.65 -3.12 -19.51
CA LEU A 332 -28.34 -3.76 -19.38
C LEU A 332 -28.03 -4.75 -20.51
N SER A 333 -28.34 -4.37 -21.76
CA SER A 333 -27.44 -4.74 -22.85
C SER A 333 -26.16 -3.90 -22.67
N PRO A 334 -24.96 -4.48 -22.49
CA PRO A 334 -23.75 -3.68 -22.29
C PRO A 334 -23.52 -2.80 -23.52
N ARG A 335 -23.68 -1.48 -23.35
CA ARG A 335 -23.51 -0.48 -24.41
C ARG A 335 -22.11 -0.58 -25.00
N GLU A 336 -22.02 -1.14 -26.21
CA GLU A 336 -20.74 -1.53 -26.80
C GLU A 336 -20.03 -0.33 -27.44
N VAL A 337 -19.21 0.37 -26.66
CA VAL A 337 -18.42 1.52 -27.12
C VAL A 337 -17.22 1.02 -27.95
N LYS A 338 -17.16 1.35 -29.25
CA LYS A 338 -16.04 1.00 -30.17
C LYS A 338 -15.39 2.24 -30.80
N CYS A 339 -16.19 3.24 -31.12
CA CYS A 339 -15.82 4.49 -31.77
C CYS A 339 -16.08 5.70 -30.86
N PHE A 340 -15.48 6.85 -31.20
CA PHE A 340 -15.73 8.10 -30.46
C PHE A 340 -17.20 8.56 -30.54
N GLY A 341 -17.90 8.27 -31.64
CA GLY A 341 -19.33 8.56 -31.76
C GLY A 341 -20.25 7.65 -30.94
N ASP A 342 -19.73 6.59 -30.31
CA ASP A 342 -20.52 5.75 -29.38
C ASP A 342 -20.54 6.33 -27.97
N LEU A 343 -19.78 7.40 -27.70
CA LEU A 343 -19.65 8.06 -26.40
C LEU A 343 -20.87 8.92 -26.04
N THR A 344 -20.99 9.26 -24.75
CA THR A 344 -21.83 10.34 -24.25
C THR A 344 -21.01 11.63 -24.17
N LEU A 345 -21.69 12.77 -24.12
CA LEU A 345 -21.06 14.07 -23.90
C LEU A 345 -20.28 14.12 -22.57
N ASP A 346 -20.73 13.43 -21.51
CA ASP A 346 -20.01 13.35 -20.23
C ASP A 346 -18.72 12.52 -20.34
N GLU A 347 -18.77 11.32 -20.95
CA GLU A 347 -17.57 10.50 -21.19
C GLU A 347 -16.54 11.24 -22.06
N ALA A 348 -16.99 11.88 -23.14
CA ALA A 348 -16.13 12.69 -24.00
C ALA A 348 -15.51 13.89 -23.25
N THR A 349 -16.31 14.62 -22.46
CA THR A 349 -15.84 15.77 -21.67
C THR A 349 -14.84 15.35 -20.57
N ARG A 350 -15.09 14.21 -19.89
CA ARG A 350 -14.16 13.65 -18.90
C ARG A 350 -12.81 13.25 -19.53
N ILE A 351 -12.84 12.68 -20.74
CA ILE A 351 -11.63 12.38 -21.50
C ILE A 351 -10.89 13.68 -21.83
N THR A 352 -11.55 14.67 -22.46
CA THR A 352 -10.87 15.91 -22.87
C THR A 352 -10.31 16.69 -21.69
N ASN A 353 -10.99 16.71 -20.53
CA ASN A 353 -10.53 17.46 -19.36
C ASN A 353 -9.35 16.80 -18.63
N LYS A 354 -9.11 15.49 -18.84
CA LYS A 354 -8.02 14.72 -18.23
C LYS A 354 -6.86 14.40 -19.19
N LEU A 355 -7.00 14.71 -20.49
CA LEU A 355 -5.92 14.53 -21.46
C LEU A 355 -4.90 15.67 -21.39
N GLY A 356 -3.63 15.36 -21.62
CA GLY A 356 -2.58 16.37 -21.79
C GLY A 356 -2.75 17.15 -23.10
N GLN A 357 -2.27 18.40 -23.13
CA GLN A 357 -2.46 19.31 -24.27
C GLN A 357 -1.93 18.74 -25.61
N LEU A 358 -0.83 17.99 -25.60
CA LEU A 358 -0.28 17.34 -26.78
C LEU A 358 -1.21 16.24 -27.32
N ALA A 359 -1.73 15.38 -26.43
CA ALA A 359 -2.74 14.37 -26.76
C ALA A 359 -4.04 15.01 -27.31
N ILE A 360 -4.52 16.09 -26.69
CA ILE A 360 -5.66 16.90 -27.16
C ILE A 360 -5.42 17.43 -28.59
N ASN A 361 -4.24 18.03 -28.84
CA ASN A 361 -3.89 18.58 -30.14
C ASN A 361 -3.81 17.49 -31.23
N ARG A 362 -3.25 16.32 -30.90
CA ARG A 362 -3.22 15.15 -31.80
C ARG A 362 -4.63 14.63 -32.09
N LEU A 363 -5.47 14.48 -31.07
CA LEU A 363 -6.85 14.02 -31.24
C LEU A 363 -7.61 14.97 -32.17
N ARG A 364 -7.56 16.28 -31.89
CA ARG A 364 -8.17 17.32 -32.74
C ARG A 364 -7.70 17.19 -34.20
N SER A 365 -6.39 17.09 -34.43
CA SER A 365 -5.84 16.96 -35.79
C SER A 365 -6.26 15.68 -36.53
N GLU A 366 -6.48 14.57 -35.82
CA GLU A 366 -7.03 13.35 -36.44
C GLU A 366 -8.53 13.43 -36.71
N LEU A 367 -9.30 14.11 -35.86
CA LEU A 367 -10.74 14.29 -36.06
C LEU A 367 -11.03 15.32 -37.17
N GLU A 368 -10.27 16.42 -37.27
CA GLU A 368 -10.39 17.43 -38.35
C GLU A 368 -10.16 16.87 -39.76
N LYS A 369 -9.51 15.70 -39.89
CA LYS A 369 -9.35 14.99 -41.17
C LYS A 369 -10.63 14.26 -41.62
N VAL A 370 -11.65 14.17 -40.75
CA VAL A 370 -12.96 13.58 -41.08
C VAL A 370 -13.82 14.63 -41.77
N PRO A 371 -14.23 14.44 -43.04
CA PRO A 371 -14.99 15.44 -43.77
C PRO A 371 -16.39 15.63 -43.16
N GLY A 372 -16.75 16.89 -42.87
CA GLY A 372 -18.08 17.29 -42.40
C GLY A 372 -18.12 18.00 -41.04
N GLN A 373 -17.00 18.06 -40.31
CA GLN A 373 -16.95 18.72 -39.00
C GLN A 373 -16.97 20.26 -39.12
N ASN A 374 -17.97 20.88 -38.50
CA ASN A 374 -17.97 22.32 -38.24
C ASN A 374 -17.18 22.61 -36.95
N LYS A 375 -16.77 23.87 -36.74
CA LYS A 375 -15.88 24.27 -35.63
C LYS A 375 -16.59 24.33 -34.27
N THR A 376 -16.98 23.17 -33.73
CA THR A 376 -17.55 22.96 -32.40
C THR A 376 -16.49 22.51 -31.39
N SER A 377 -16.88 22.23 -30.14
CA SER A 377 -15.94 21.81 -29.08
C SER A 377 -15.37 20.41 -29.34
N LEU A 378 -14.20 20.09 -28.75
CA LEU A 378 -13.57 18.78 -28.97
C LEU A 378 -14.45 17.59 -28.53
N PRO A 379 -15.22 17.65 -27.43
CA PRO A 379 -16.23 16.63 -27.11
C PRO A 379 -17.28 16.44 -28.21
N GLU A 380 -17.76 17.51 -28.84
CA GLU A 380 -18.72 17.43 -29.95
C GLU A 380 -18.09 16.78 -31.19
N MET A 381 -16.84 17.14 -31.54
CA MET A 381 -16.08 16.50 -32.63
C MET A 381 -15.89 14.99 -32.39
N MET A 382 -15.72 14.56 -31.14
CA MET A 382 -15.66 13.14 -30.78
C MET A 382 -17.00 12.45 -31.05
N LEU A 383 -18.13 13.04 -30.63
CA LEU A 383 -19.47 12.50 -30.84
C LEU A 383 -19.88 12.43 -32.33
N GLU A 384 -19.45 13.40 -33.14
CA GLU A 384 -19.63 13.39 -34.60
C GLU A 384 -18.82 12.28 -35.29
N SER A 385 -17.74 11.81 -34.67
CA SER A 385 -16.77 10.86 -35.23
C SER A 385 -17.19 9.39 -35.10
N LYS A 386 -18.38 9.06 -35.62
CA LYS A 386 -19.03 7.73 -35.57
C LYS A 386 -18.17 6.57 -36.11
N ASN A 387 -17.29 6.84 -37.07
CA ASN A 387 -16.45 5.82 -37.71
C ASN A 387 -14.98 5.83 -37.22
N TYR A 388 -14.63 6.70 -36.26
CA TYR A 388 -13.25 6.76 -35.75
C TYR A 388 -13.13 5.87 -34.51
N SER A 389 -12.49 4.71 -34.66
CA SER A 389 -12.28 3.77 -33.56
C SER A 389 -11.32 4.32 -32.50
N ILE A 390 -11.63 4.08 -31.23
CA ILE A 390 -10.81 4.57 -30.10
C ILE A 390 -9.40 3.97 -30.17
N ARG A 391 -9.29 2.66 -30.49
CA ARG A 391 -8.02 1.95 -30.68
C ARG A 391 -7.11 2.59 -31.73
N ARG A 392 -7.66 3.17 -32.80
CA ARG A 392 -6.87 3.87 -33.84
C ARG A 392 -6.19 5.10 -33.27
N TYR A 393 -6.87 5.89 -32.44
CA TYR A 393 -6.26 7.04 -31.78
C TYR A 393 -5.21 6.60 -30.75
N THR A 394 -5.53 5.63 -29.89
CA THR A 394 -4.60 5.20 -28.84
C THR A 394 -3.33 4.58 -29.43
N ASN A 395 -3.40 3.84 -30.55
CA ASN A 395 -2.23 3.32 -31.26
C ASN A 395 -1.28 4.41 -31.82
N LEU A 396 -1.76 5.66 -32.05
CA LEU A 396 -0.94 6.79 -32.51
C LEU A 396 -0.20 7.53 -31.37
N ILE A 397 -0.46 7.16 -30.11
CA ILE A 397 0.18 7.78 -28.95
C ILE A 397 1.53 7.11 -28.65
N THR A 398 2.57 7.94 -28.64
CA THR A 398 3.96 7.59 -28.38
C THR A 398 4.21 7.25 -26.90
N ASP A 399 5.18 6.35 -26.64
CA ASP A 399 5.40 5.70 -25.34
C ASP A 399 5.50 6.62 -24.12
N GLY A 400 5.99 7.85 -24.27
CA GLY A 400 6.08 8.81 -23.16
C GLY A 400 4.72 9.30 -22.62
N GLU A 401 3.72 9.48 -23.50
CA GLU A 401 2.38 9.95 -23.11
C GLU A 401 1.38 8.80 -22.96
N ARG A 402 1.67 7.66 -23.61
CA ARG A 402 0.76 6.53 -23.77
C ARG A 402 0.19 6.01 -22.44
N PRO A 403 0.98 5.74 -21.37
CA PRO A 403 0.42 5.22 -20.13
C PRO A 403 -0.58 6.18 -19.47
N SER A 404 -0.39 7.49 -19.62
CA SER A 404 -1.32 8.51 -19.09
C SER A 404 -2.62 8.53 -19.89
N VAL A 405 -2.52 8.58 -21.23
CA VAL A 405 -3.69 8.57 -22.12
C VAL A 405 -4.52 7.30 -21.94
N ILE A 406 -3.88 6.12 -21.96
CA ILE A 406 -4.57 4.83 -21.80
C ILE A 406 -5.29 4.76 -20.44
N LYS A 407 -4.65 5.19 -19.34
CA LYS A 407 -5.29 5.25 -18.02
C LYS A 407 -6.47 6.22 -17.97
N THR A 408 -6.37 7.40 -18.59
CA THR A 408 -7.49 8.35 -18.69
C THR A 408 -8.68 7.74 -19.44
N PHE A 409 -8.45 7.06 -20.55
CA PHE A 409 -9.51 6.36 -21.29
C PHE A 409 -10.11 5.20 -20.46
N ARG A 410 -9.29 4.37 -19.80
CA ARG A 410 -9.78 3.26 -18.95
C ARG A 410 -10.55 3.73 -17.71
N GLN A 411 -10.33 4.96 -17.24
CA GLN A 411 -11.10 5.58 -16.14
C GLN A 411 -12.42 6.22 -16.59
N ALA A 412 -12.49 6.69 -17.84
CA ALA A 412 -13.63 7.45 -18.35
C ALA A 412 -14.64 6.57 -19.10
N LEU A 413 -14.20 5.42 -19.62
CA LEU A 413 -15.04 4.47 -20.34
C LEU A 413 -15.39 3.26 -19.47
N PRO A 414 -16.56 2.64 -19.64
CA PRO A 414 -16.82 1.36 -19.01
C PRO A 414 -15.80 0.32 -19.54
N ALA A 415 -15.40 -0.63 -18.70
CA ALA A 415 -14.30 -1.56 -18.98
C ALA A 415 -14.64 -2.59 -20.07
N HIS A 416 -14.64 -2.14 -21.34
CA HIS A 416 -14.99 -2.94 -22.50
C HIS A 416 -13.78 -3.59 -23.15
N LYS A 417 -13.95 -4.87 -23.51
CA LYS A 417 -12.90 -5.81 -23.94
C LYS A 417 -12.08 -5.25 -25.12
N GLY A 418 -10.84 -4.83 -24.83
CA GLY A 418 -9.80 -4.54 -25.80
C GLY A 418 -9.87 -3.24 -26.62
N VAL A 419 -10.91 -2.42 -26.41
CA VAL A 419 -11.19 -1.21 -27.22
C VAL A 419 -10.09 -0.14 -27.12
N ILE A 420 -9.45 -0.03 -25.95
CA ILE A 420 -8.46 1.01 -25.65
C ILE A 420 -7.04 0.52 -26.01
N GLY A 421 -6.73 -0.76 -25.75
CA GLY A 421 -5.45 -1.37 -26.07
C GLY A 421 -4.41 -1.34 -24.94
N PRO A 422 -3.19 -1.81 -25.21
CA PRO A 422 -2.10 -1.94 -24.24
C PRO A 422 -1.53 -0.58 -23.79
N LEU A 423 -1.00 -0.55 -22.56
CA LEU A 423 -0.25 0.56 -21.95
C LEU A 423 1.09 0.81 -22.66
N LEU A 424 1.78 -0.26 -23.06
CA LEU A 424 2.98 -0.26 -23.91
C LEU A 424 2.57 -0.11 -25.39
N SER A 425 3.49 0.38 -26.23
CA SER A 425 3.25 0.49 -27.67
C SER A 425 2.86 -0.87 -28.29
N PRO A 426 1.83 -0.92 -29.16
CA PRO A 426 1.42 -2.16 -29.81
C PRO A 426 2.48 -2.73 -30.77
N HIS A 427 3.49 -1.92 -31.12
CA HIS A 427 4.61 -2.29 -32.00
C HIS A 427 5.83 -2.83 -31.25
N THR A 428 5.90 -2.68 -29.92
CA THR A 428 6.99 -3.23 -29.10
C THR A 428 7.01 -4.76 -29.22
N PHE A 429 8.19 -5.36 -29.36
CA PHE A 429 8.30 -6.82 -29.36
C PHE A 429 8.20 -7.39 -27.94
N VAL A 430 7.68 -8.61 -27.80
CA VAL A 430 7.43 -9.24 -26.48
C VAL A 430 8.72 -9.48 -25.68
N ARG A 431 9.85 -9.73 -26.38
CA ARG A 431 11.20 -9.78 -25.79
C ARG A 431 11.68 -8.43 -25.22
N GLU A 432 11.10 -7.32 -25.64
CA GLU A 432 11.46 -5.95 -25.22
C GLU A 432 10.57 -5.44 -24.06
N ILE A 433 9.57 -6.24 -23.62
CA ILE A 433 8.77 -5.94 -22.43
C ILE A 433 9.70 -5.98 -21.20
N ARG A 434 9.74 -4.87 -20.45
CA ARG A 434 10.53 -4.79 -19.20
C ARG A 434 10.12 -5.89 -18.22
N TYR A 435 11.12 -6.45 -17.53
CA TYR A 435 10.94 -7.58 -16.60
C TYR A 435 9.80 -7.39 -15.59
N SER A 436 9.60 -6.19 -15.03
CA SER A 436 8.50 -5.90 -14.10
C SER A 436 7.12 -6.16 -14.72
N HIS A 437 6.83 -5.58 -15.88
CA HIS A 437 5.56 -5.74 -16.59
C HIS A 437 5.36 -7.19 -17.06
N ARG A 438 6.43 -7.83 -17.56
CA ARG A 438 6.41 -9.23 -17.98
C ARG A 438 6.15 -10.18 -16.81
N ARG A 439 6.77 -9.95 -15.65
CA ARG A 439 6.53 -10.72 -14.42
C ARG A 439 5.10 -10.56 -13.92
N ASP A 440 4.57 -9.34 -13.89
CA ASP A 440 3.22 -9.11 -13.39
C ASP A 440 2.16 -9.71 -14.33
N LEU A 441 2.36 -9.62 -15.66
CA LEU A 441 1.54 -10.33 -16.66
C LEU A 441 1.57 -11.86 -16.46
N THR A 442 2.76 -12.45 -16.47
CA THR A 442 2.96 -13.91 -16.36
C THR A 442 2.48 -14.46 -15.02
N ARG A 443 2.65 -13.74 -13.91
CA ARG A 443 2.10 -14.11 -12.60
C ARG A 443 0.57 -14.18 -12.60
N ASN A 444 -0.11 -13.22 -13.23
CA ASN A 444 -1.57 -13.24 -13.37
C ASN A 444 -2.06 -14.35 -14.31
N LEU A 445 -1.28 -14.71 -15.34
CA LEU A 445 -1.56 -15.87 -16.20
C LEU A 445 -1.38 -17.21 -15.46
N CYS A 446 -0.37 -17.32 -14.61
CA CYS A 446 -0.09 -18.52 -13.81
C CYS A 446 -1.09 -18.70 -12.65
N ALA A 447 -1.59 -17.62 -12.04
CA ALA A 447 -2.46 -17.69 -10.86
C ALA A 447 -3.75 -18.51 -11.05
N ASN A 448 -4.30 -18.52 -12.27
CA ASN A 448 -5.55 -19.19 -12.62
C ASN A 448 -5.39 -20.24 -13.74
N ASP A 449 -4.17 -20.72 -14.00
CA ASP A 449 -3.84 -21.62 -15.13
C ASP A 449 -4.18 -21.12 -16.55
N ASN A 450 -4.57 -19.84 -16.69
CA ASN A 450 -4.86 -19.15 -17.96
C ASN A 450 -3.70 -19.19 -18.98
N TRP A 451 -2.48 -19.43 -18.51
CA TRP A 451 -1.30 -19.62 -19.36
C TRP A 451 -1.43 -20.82 -20.32
N LYS A 452 -2.23 -21.85 -19.98
CA LYS A 452 -2.44 -23.04 -20.82
C LYS A 452 -3.23 -22.68 -22.09
N ALA A 453 -4.36 -21.99 -21.93
CA ALA A 453 -5.16 -21.50 -23.05
C ALA A 453 -4.39 -20.48 -23.92
N LEU A 454 -3.52 -19.66 -23.31
CA LEU A 454 -2.59 -18.82 -24.05
C LEU A 454 -1.59 -19.64 -24.85
N ALA A 455 -0.96 -20.67 -24.26
CA ALA A 455 0.01 -21.52 -24.94
C ALA A 455 -0.60 -22.21 -26.18
N GLU A 456 -1.81 -22.75 -26.07
CA GLU A 456 -2.56 -23.33 -27.20
C GLU A 456 -2.79 -22.30 -28.32
N LYS A 457 -3.27 -21.10 -27.99
CA LYS A 457 -3.47 -20.00 -28.96
C LYS A 457 -2.19 -19.50 -29.60
N LEU A 458 -1.05 -19.55 -28.89
CA LEU A 458 0.27 -19.21 -29.43
C LEU A 458 0.89 -20.35 -30.28
N GLY A 459 0.20 -21.50 -30.35
CA GLY A 459 0.56 -22.65 -31.18
C GLY A 459 1.64 -23.54 -30.57
N LEU A 460 1.67 -23.68 -29.24
CA LEU A 460 2.42 -24.74 -28.57
C LEU A 460 1.58 -26.02 -28.58
N ASP A 461 2.23 -27.17 -28.72
CA ASP A 461 1.56 -28.46 -28.71
C ASP A 461 1.29 -28.94 -27.28
N ASN A 462 0.32 -29.84 -27.13
CA ASN A 462 -0.09 -30.37 -25.82
C ASN A 462 1.07 -31.06 -25.06
N THR A 463 2.03 -31.67 -25.76
CA THR A 463 3.21 -32.29 -25.12
C THR A 463 4.10 -31.25 -24.47
N THR A 464 4.34 -30.12 -25.14
CA THR A 464 5.07 -28.99 -24.58
C THR A 464 4.31 -28.35 -23.41
N ILE A 465 2.99 -28.18 -23.52
CA ILE A 465 2.17 -27.64 -22.42
C ILE A 465 2.25 -28.56 -21.19
N GLN A 466 2.10 -29.87 -21.35
CA GLN A 466 2.28 -30.85 -20.26
C GLN A 466 3.70 -30.87 -19.70
N TYR A 467 4.72 -30.69 -20.54
CA TYR A 467 6.11 -30.54 -20.08
C TYR A 467 6.26 -29.31 -19.17
N LEU A 468 5.67 -28.17 -19.57
CA LEU A 468 5.69 -26.91 -18.81
C LEU A 468 4.83 -26.96 -17.53
N ASP A 469 3.76 -27.76 -17.50
CA ASP A 469 2.86 -27.94 -16.34
C ASP A 469 3.49 -28.79 -15.21
N ASN A 470 4.66 -29.39 -15.46
CA ASN A 470 5.42 -30.07 -14.42
C ASN A 470 5.93 -29.07 -13.37
N ARG A 471 5.80 -29.43 -12.08
CA ARG A 471 6.19 -28.63 -10.89
C ARG A 471 7.70 -28.28 -10.76
N ARG A 472 8.47 -28.37 -11.84
CA ARG A 472 9.88 -27.94 -11.92
C ARG A 472 10.05 -26.54 -12.52
N ILE A 473 9.02 -26.00 -13.18
CA ILE A 473 9.08 -24.66 -13.79
C ILE A 473 8.34 -23.67 -12.91
N GLU A 474 9.06 -22.67 -12.40
CA GLU A 474 8.50 -21.65 -11.48
C GLU A 474 7.50 -20.71 -12.17
N ASN A 475 7.65 -20.49 -13.47
CA ASN A 475 6.78 -19.61 -14.25
C ASN A 475 6.53 -20.14 -15.68
N PRO A 476 5.59 -21.10 -15.85
CA PRO A 476 5.25 -21.65 -17.17
C PRO A 476 4.84 -20.58 -18.19
N ALA A 477 4.14 -19.52 -17.76
CA ALA A 477 3.75 -18.44 -18.65
C ALA A 477 4.94 -17.65 -19.24
N ASP A 478 6.03 -17.47 -18.50
CA ASP A 478 7.23 -16.81 -19.05
C ASP A 478 7.92 -17.68 -20.10
N GLU A 479 7.97 -19.00 -19.88
CA GLU A 479 8.50 -19.96 -20.86
C GLU A 479 7.63 -20.02 -22.13
N VAL A 480 6.30 -19.93 -22.01
CA VAL A 480 5.41 -19.79 -23.16
C VAL A 480 5.74 -18.53 -23.98
N LEU A 481 5.98 -17.39 -23.31
CA LEU A 481 6.38 -16.15 -23.99
C LEU A 481 7.78 -16.23 -24.61
N ARG A 482 8.75 -16.90 -23.97
CA ARG A 482 10.09 -17.17 -24.54
C ARG A 482 10.02 -18.01 -25.81
N ASN A 483 9.17 -19.03 -25.84
CA ASN A 483 8.95 -19.84 -27.04
C ASN A 483 8.23 -19.07 -28.15
N TRP A 484 7.50 -18.00 -27.83
CA TRP A 484 6.76 -17.19 -28.80
C TRP A 484 7.54 -15.96 -29.31
N GLU A 485 8.43 -15.36 -28.51
CA GLU A 485 9.14 -14.11 -28.84
C GLU A 485 10.15 -14.22 -29.99
N VAL A 486 10.45 -15.45 -30.43
CA VAL A 486 11.25 -15.74 -31.64
C VAL A 486 10.43 -15.64 -32.94
N LYS A 487 9.09 -15.59 -32.87
CA LYS A 487 8.22 -15.48 -34.05
C LYS A 487 8.18 -14.01 -34.51
N ALA A 488 8.37 -13.77 -35.81
CA ALA A 488 8.51 -12.42 -36.38
C ALA A 488 7.33 -11.42 -36.14
N HIS A 489 6.20 -11.92 -35.63
CA HIS A 489 5.00 -11.12 -35.31
C HIS A 489 4.65 -11.12 -33.81
N SER A 490 5.59 -11.44 -32.92
CA SER A 490 5.41 -11.44 -31.47
C SER A 490 5.44 -10.01 -30.89
N THR A 491 4.45 -9.19 -31.26
CA THR A 491 4.29 -7.83 -30.75
C THR A 491 3.33 -7.78 -29.57
N VAL A 492 3.50 -6.78 -28.72
CA VAL A 492 2.59 -6.48 -27.59
C VAL A 492 1.15 -6.31 -28.06
N GLY A 493 0.92 -5.64 -29.20
CA GLY A 493 -0.41 -5.47 -29.77
C GLY A 493 -1.08 -6.82 -30.06
N LYS A 494 -0.36 -7.73 -30.73
CA LYS A 494 -0.89 -9.07 -31.05
C LYS A 494 -1.10 -9.93 -29.79
N LEU A 495 -0.23 -9.80 -28.77
CA LEU A 495 -0.42 -10.50 -27.50
C LEU A 495 -1.66 -10.00 -26.76
N TYR A 496 -1.85 -8.69 -26.71
CA TYR A 496 -3.01 -8.04 -26.10
C TYR A 496 -4.31 -8.51 -26.77
N ASP A 497 -4.34 -8.50 -28.11
CA ASP A 497 -5.54 -8.89 -28.86
C ASP A 497 -5.85 -10.40 -28.66
N ILE A 498 -4.85 -11.28 -28.58
CA ILE A 498 -5.03 -12.71 -28.22
C ILE A 498 -5.56 -12.89 -26.78
N LEU A 499 -5.07 -12.11 -25.81
CA LEU A 499 -5.57 -12.15 -24.43
C LEU A 499 -7.01 -11.65 -24.33
N VAL A 500 -7.42 -10.69 -25.18
CA VAL A 500 -8.80 -10.23 -25.29
C VAL A 500 -9.70 -11.29 -25.94
N GLU A 501 -9.22 -11.99 -26.98
CA GLU A 501 -9.94 -13.15 -27.59
C GLU A 501 -10.16 -14.28 -26.59
N LEU A 502 -9.22 -14.50 -25.66
CA LEU A 502 -9.30 -15.50 -24.59
C LEU A 502 -10.16 -15.07 -23.38
N ASP A 503 -10.83 -13.92 -23.48
CA ASP A 503 -11.59 -13.28 -22.39
C ASP A 503 -10.78 -12.97 -21.12
N TYR A 504 -9.52 -12.58 -21.31
CA TYR A 504 -8.63 -12.11 -20.23
C TYR A 504 -8.31 -10.60 -20.34
N PRO A 505 -9.29 -9.69 -20.50
CA PRO A 505 -9.03 -8.25 -20.71
C PRO A 505 -8.30 -7.60 -19.52
N ILE A 506 -8.56 -8.05 -18.29
CA ILE A 506 -7.85 -7.56 -17.08
C ILE A 506 -6.36 -7.95 -17.13
N ILE A 507 -6.04 -9.13 -17.66
CA ILE A 507 -4.66 -9.60 -17.82
C ILE A 507 -3.98 -8.87 -18.99
N ALA A 508 -4.71 -8.70 -20.10
CA ALA A 508 -4.26 -7.92 -21.24
C ALA A 508 -3.89 -6.48 -20.83
N ASP A 509 -4.63 -5.87 -19.91
CA ASP A 509 -4.41 -4.50 -19.44
C ASP A 509 -3.12 -4.28 -18.62
N TYR A 510 -2.35 -5.33 -18.27
CA TYR A 510 -0.97 -5.23 -17.75
C TYR A 510 0.10 -5.04 -18.84
N LEU A 511 -0.25 -5.33 -20.10
CA LEU A 511 0.49 -4.87 -21.28
C LEU A 511 0.15 -3.41 -21.57
#